data_AF-A0A1V4RNT9-F1
#
_entry.id   AF-A0A1V4RNT9-F1
#
_cell.length_a   1.000
_cell.length_b   1.000
_cell.length_c   1.000
_cell.angle_alpha   90.00
_cell.angle_beta   90.00
_cell.angle_gamma   90.00
#
_symmetry.space_group_name_H-M   'P 1'
#
loop_
_entity.id
_entity.type
_entity.pdbx_description
1 polymer ?
#
loop_
_entity_poly.entity_id
_entity_poly.type
_entity_poly.pdbx_seq_one_letter_code
_entity_poly.pdbx_strand_id
1 'polypeptide(L)'
;YFIYLADLKKILNTLGNLDTMPVLIAIAFFLGLTLFLSLRWRLLTNSLGIHVDFHKLVSFYMIGFFFNNFLPTSIGGDLGRAYYLGKQSGSRSTSLGTVLLERMIGLLATLSLAGVSLIWLMGEFRTKRILYFTLLLVAGIAFVLAMIMSRRIYNRISKVLTSITFARIGEKLSRVLDTLHYYRDKKKVLLCAYLFSLIGHVISCLLLMVLA
;
A
#
# COMPACT_ATOMS: atom_id res chain seq x y z
N TYR A 1 16.22 28.69 1.95
CA TYR A 1 17.51 27.98 1.77
C TYR A 1 17.51 27.09 0.52
N PHE A 2 16.55 26.16 0.32
CA PHE A 2 16.49 25.32 -0.90
C PHE A 2 16.24 26.08 -2.22
N ILE A 3 15.45 27.16 -2.22
CA ILE A 3 15.15 27.95 -3.44
C ILE A 3 16.36 28.75 -3.94
N TYR A 4 17.34 29.06 -3.08
CA TYR A 4 18.56 29.77 -3.46
C TYR A 4 19.64 28.86 -4.09
N LEU A 5 19.54 27.55 -3.90
CA LEU A 5 20.44 26.53 -4.49
C LEU A 5 19.87 25.95 -5.80
N ALA A 6 18.57 26.08 -6.02
CA ALA A 6 17.89 25.64 -7.23
C ALA A 6 17.92 26.77 -8.27
N ASP A 7 18.91 26.73 -9.18
CA ASP A 7 19.01 27.66 -10.29
C ASP A 7 17.78 27.52 -11.21
N LEU A 8 16.80 28.41 -11.03
CA LEU A 8 15.52 28.37 -11.72
C LEU A 8 15.68 28.38 -13.23
N LYS A 9 16.73 29.07 -13.74
CA LYS A 9 17.06 29.08 -15.17
C LYS A 9 17.51 27.71 -15.65
N LYS A 10 18.29 26.99 -14.84
CA LYS A 10 18.73 25.63 -15.15
C LYS A 10 17.54 24.67 -15.18
N ILE A 11 16.61 24.77 -14.22
CA ILE A 11 15.38 23.97 -14.21
C ILE A 11 14.51 24.26 -15.45
N LEU A 12 14.28 25.53 -15.77
CA LEU A 12 13.48 25.93 -16.94
C LEU A 12 14.14 25.49 -18.26
N ASN A 13 15.47 25.56 -18.36
CA ASN A 13 16.20 25.12 -19.54
C ASN A 13 16.22 23.59 -19.68
N THR A 14 16.29 22.84 -18.57
CA THR A 14 16.13 21.38 -18.60
C THR A 14 14.71 20.99 -18.98
N LEU A 15 13.69 21.68 -18.43
CA LEU A 15 12.28 21.46 -18.79
C LEU A 15 12.00 21.76 -20.27
N GLY A 16 12.61 22.81 -20.82
CA GLY A 16 12.48 23.19 -22.24
C GLY A 16 13.17 22.23 -23.21
N ASN A 17 14.14 21.45 -22.74
CA ASN A 17 14.88 20.45 -23.52
C ASN A 17 14.53 19.01 -23.10
N LEU A 18 13.43 18.80 -22.37
CA LEU A 18 13.00 17.46 -22.00
C LEU A 18 12.54 16.69 -23.25
N ASP A 19 13.13 15.53 -23.46
CA ASP A 19 12.59 14.55 -24.39
C ASP A 19 11.16 14.20 -23.94
N THR A 20 10.19 14.36 -24.84
CA THR A 20 8.78 14.12 -24.56
C THR A 20 8.48 12.63 -24.35
N MET A 21 9.30 11.76 -24.92
CA MET A 21 9.07 10.31 -24.92
C MET A 21 9.19 9.69 -23.51
N PRO A 22 10.25 9.93 -22.71
CA PRO A 22 10.31 9.49 -21.31
C PRO A 22 9.12 9.97 -20.46
N VAL A 23 8.66 11.20 -20.68
CA VAL A 23 7.51 11.77 -19.95
C VAL A 23 6.23 11.00 -20.28
N LEU A 24 5.98 10.73 -21.56
CA LEU A 24 4.82 9.96 -22.01
C LEU A 24 4.85 8.52 -21.48
N ILE A 25 6.03 7.88 -21.47
CA ILE A 25 6.22 6.54 -20.89
C ILE A 25 5.89 6.55 -19.38
N ALA A 26 6.39 7.55 -18.64
CA ALA A 26 6.12 7.67 -17.21
C ALA A 26 4.62 7.87 -16.91
N ILE A 27 3.92 8.70 -17.69
CA ILE A 27 2.47 8.91 -17.55
C ILE A 27 1.70 7.62 -17.85
N ALA A 28 1.98 6.98 -18.99
CA ALA A 28 1.31 5.73 -19.39
C ALA A 28 1.51 4.64 -18.32
N PHE A 29 2.71 4.57 -17.76
CA PHE A 29 3.04 3.65 -16.70
C PHE A 29 2.32 3.94 -15.39
N PHE A 30 2.30 5.19 -14.95
CA PHE A 30 1.57 5.60 -13.75
C PHE A 30 0.08 5.25 -13.84
N LEU A 31 -0.53 5.48 -15.00
CA LEU A 31 -1.91 5.08 -15.28
C LEU A 31 -2.06 3.55 -15.28
N GLY A 32 -1.17 2.82 -15.94
CA GLY A 32 -1.16 1.36 -15.97
C GLY A 32 -1.06 0.74 -14.57
N LEU A 33 -0.14 1.22 -13.74
CA LEU A 33 -0.02 0.80 -12.34
C LEU A 33 -1.26 1.11 -11.53
N THR A 34 -1.87 2.28 -11.74
CA THR A 34 -3.12 2.65 -11.05
C THR A 34 -4.24 1.65 -11.39
N LEU A 35 -4.40 1.31 -12.67
CA LEU A 35 -5.38 0.33 -13.10
C LEU A 35 -5.11 -1.03 -12.46
N PHE A 36 -3.84 -1.45 -12.44
CA PHE A 36 -3.42 -2.70 -11.85
C PHE A 36 -3.67 -2.78 -10.33
N LEU A 37 -3.33 -1.71 -9.59
CA LEU A 37 -3.63 -1.57 -8.17
C LEU A 37 -5.15 -1.58 -7.90
N SER A 38 -5.92 -0.95 -8.78
CA SER A 38 -7.38 -0.93 -8.70
C SER A 38 -8.00 -2.31 -8.90
N LEU A 39 -7.43 -3.15 -9.78
CA LEU A 39 -7.86 -4.54 -9.98
C LEU A 39 -7.61 -5.37 -8.73
N ARG A 40 -6.42 -5.23 -8.13
CA ARG A 40 -6.09 -5.88 -6.86
C ARG A 40 -7.04 -5.46 -5.74
N TRP A 41 -7.36 -4.17 -5.64
CA TRP A 41 -8.28 -3.71 -4.61
C TRP A 41 -9.70 -4.23 -4.85
N ARG A 42 -10.14 -4.30 -6.11
CA ARG A 42 -11.42 -4.90 -6.50
C ARG A 42 -11.52 -6.37 -6.07
N LEU A 43 -10.44 -7.14 -6.19
CA LEU A 43 -10.39 -8.53 -5.71
C LEU A 43 -10.67 -8.59 -4.20
N LEU A 44 -10.06 -7.69 -3.42
CA LEU A 44 -10.28 -7.60 -1.98
C LEU A 44 -11.73 -7.19 -1.68
N THR A 45 -12.18 -6.05 -2.19
CA THR A 45 -13.53 -5.54 -1.89
C THR A 45 -14.64 -6.53 -2.27
N ASN A 46 -14.53 -7.18 -3.43
CA ASN A 46 -15.50 -8.20 -3.86
C ASN A 46 -15.56 -9.39 -2.89
N SER A 47 -14.42 -9.79 -2.31
CA SER A 47 -14.40 -10.89 -1.33
C SER A 47 -15.13 -10.57 -0.02
N LEU A 48 -15.32 -9.28 0.30
CA LEU A 48 -16.16 -8.81 1.40
C LEU A 48 -17.63 -8.61 1.01
N GLY A 49 -18.00 -8.91 -0.24
CA GLY A 49 -19.32 -8.60 -0.78
C GLY A 49 -19.51 -7.12 -1.14
N ILE A 50 -18.44 -6.31 -1.10
CA ILE A 50 -18.48 -4.89 -1.48
C ILE A 50 -18.23 -4.79 -2.98
N HIS A 51 -19.31 -4.65 -3.75
CA HIS A 51 -19.26 -4.55 -5.21
C HIS A 51 -19.30 -3.08 -5.63
N VAL A 52 -18.20 -2.61 -6.20
CA VAL A 52 -18.06 -1.24 -6.72
C VAL A 52 -17.53 -1.31 -8.15
N ASP A 53 -18.05 -0.43 -9.01
CA ASP A 53 -17.59 -0.32 -10.40
C ASP A 53 -16.09 -0.07 -10.46
N PHE A 54 -15.40 -0.74 -11.37
CA PHE A 54 -13.94 -0.64 -11.50
C PHE A 54 -13.48 0.80 -11.72
N HIS A 55 -14.18 1.58 -12.54
CA HIS A 55 -13.85 2.99 -12.79
C HIS A 55 -13.91 3.85 -11.52
N LYS A 56 -14.86 3.58 -10.61
CA LYS A 56 -14.93 4.29 -9.33
C LYS A 56 -13.74 3.95 -8.45
N LEU A 57 -13.31 2.69 -8.42
CA LEU A 57 -12.11 2.27 -7.69
C LEU A 57 -10.85 2.98 -8.22
N VAL A 58 -10.72 3.10 -9.54
CA VAL A 58 -9.63 3.87 -10.17
C VAL A 58 -9.69 5.34 -9.77
N SER A 59 -10.88 5.96 -9.79
CA SER A 59 -11.06 7.34 -9.33
C SER A 59 -10.69 7.51 -7.86
N PHE A 60 -11.03 6.55 -6.99
CA PHE A 60 -10.66 6.60 -5.57
C PHE A 60 -9.14 6.51 -5.38
N TYR A 61 -8.44 5.71 -6.19
CA TYR A 61 -6.98 5.68 -6.21
C TYR A 61 -6.37 7.01 -6.66
N MET A 62 -6.89 7.62 -7.73
CA MET A 62 -6.48 8.94 -8.20
C MET A 62 -6.65 10.03 -7.15
N ILE A 63 -7.80 10.04 -6.46
CA ILE A 63 -8.07 10.95 -5.34
C ILE A 63 -7.07 10.71 -4.21
N GLY A 64 -6.76 9.45 -3.90
CA GLY A 64 -5.74 9.10 -2.91
C GLY A 64 -4.35 9.63 -3.30
N PHE A 65 -3.94 9.48 -4.55
CA PHE A 65 -2.69 10.04 -5.05
C PHE A 65 -2.66 11.56 -4.98
N PHE A 66 -3.76 12.23 -5.33
CA PHE A 66 -3.89 13.67 -5.16
C PHE A 66 -3.61 14.07 -3.70
N PHE A 67 -4.35 13.51 -2.74
CA PHE A 67 -4.14 13.82 -1.32
C PHE A 67 -2.72 13.53 -0.82
N ASN A 68 -2.08 12.47 -1.31
CA ASN A 68 -0.69 12.16 -0.95
C ASN A 68 0.33 13.18 -1.46
N ASN A 69 0.01 13.95 -2.51
CA ASN A 69 0.89 15.03 -2.99
C ASN A 69 0.71 16.33 -2.20
N PHE A 70 -0.48 16.59 -1.66
CA PHE A 70 -0.78 17.82 -0.92
C PHE A 70 -0.66 17.69 0.59
N LEU A 71 -0.78 16.47 1.13
CA LEU A 71 -0.67 16.21 2.56
C LEU A 71 0.73 15.66 2.87
N PRO A 72 1.39 16.16 3.93
CA PRO A 72 2.73 15.70 4.32
C PRO A 72 2.75 14.25 4.81
N THR A 73 1.57 13.62 4.95
CA THR A 73 1.45 12.22 5.36
C THR A 73 0.70 11.42 4.31
N SER A 74 1.27 10.26 3.95
CA SER A 74 0.63 9.28 3.04
C SER A 74 -0.68 8.70 3.58
N ILE A 75 -0.98 8.96 4.86
CA ILE A 75 -2.22 8.58 5.53
C ILE A 75 -3.41 9.32 4.92
N GLY A 76 -3.24 10.57 4.50
CA GLY A 76 -4.31 11.39 3.95
C GLY A 76 -4.97 10.79 2.71
N GLY A 77 -4.16 10.31 1.76
CA GLY A 77 -4.68 9.64 0.56
C GLY A 77 -5.37 8.31 0.85
N ASP A 78 -4.86 7.56 1.82
CA ASP A 78 -5.47 6.31 2.27
C ASP A 78 -6.82 6.53 2.95
N LEU A 79 -6.94 7.59 3.77
CA LEU A 79 -8.21 7.99 4.35
C LEU A 79 -9.20 8.46 3.28
N GLY A 80 -8.72 9.21 2.26
CA GLY A 80 -9.53 9.66 1.15
C GLY A 80 -10.18 8.49 0.41
N ARG A 81 -9.38 7.54 -0.09
CA ARG A 81 -9.91 6.37 -0.81
C ARG A 81 -10.82 5.49 0.08
N ALA A 82 -10.47 5.31 1.35
CA ALA A 82 -11.30 4.55 2.29
C ALA A 82 -12.64 5.25 2.60
N TYR A 83 -12.65 6.59 2.65
CA TYR A 83 -13.85 7.39 2.85
C TYR A 83 -14.83 7.23 1.68
N TYR A 84 -14.33 7.35 0.43
CA TYR A 84 -15.17 7.20 -0.75
C TYR A 84 -15.67 5.76 -0.93
N LEU A 85 -14.82 4.76 -0.68
CA LEU A 85 -15.28 3.36 -0.65
C LEU A 85 -16.31 3.15 0.46
N GLY A 86 -16.10 3.74 1.64
CA GLY A 86 -17.02 3.66 2.78
C GLY A 86 -18.39 4.26 2.51
N LYS A 87 -18.46 5.28 1.64
CA LYS A 87 -19.72 5.87 1.17
C LYS A 87 -20.50 4.91 0.26
N GLN A 88 -19.81 4.06 -0.50
CA GLN A 88 -20.43 3.05 -1.37
C GLN A 88 -20.76 1.75 -0.61
N SER A 89 -19.91 1.33 0.32
CA SER A 89 -20.04 0.07 1.07
C SER A 89 -20.96 0.16 2.29
N GLY A 90 -21.35 1.36 2.72
CA GLY A 90 -22.10 1.60 3.95
C GLY A 90 -21.26 1.55 5.24
N SER A 91 -19.97 1.19 5.16
CA SER A 91 -19.09 1.09 6.33
C SER A 91 -17.69 1.64 6.04
N ARG A 92 -17.42 2.85 6.53
CA ARG A 92 -16.08 3.48 6.45
C ARG A 92 -15.02 2.67 7.19
N SER A 93 -15.35 2.07 8.33
CA SER A 93 -14.41 1.23 9.09
C SER A 93 -14.02 -0.03 8.32
N THR A 94 -14.98 -0.70 7.68
CA THR A 94 -14.70 -1.87 6.85
C THR A 94 -13.82 -1.49 5.65
N SER A 95 -14.13 -0.36 5.00
CA SER A 95 -13.31 0.17 3.91
C SER A 95 -11.89 0.53 4.35
N LEU A 96 -11.71 1.15 5.52
CA LEU A 96 -10.38 1.37 6.11
C LEU A 96 -9.63 0.06 6.36
N GLY A 97 -10.31 -0.97 6.85
CA GLY A 97 -9.74 -2.31 7.02
C GLY A 97 -9.20 -2.89 5.70
N THR A 98 -9.90 -2.71 4.58
CA THR A 98 -9.39 -3.15 3.27
C THR A 98 -8.14 -2.39 2.83
N VAL A 99 -8.09 -1.09 3.08
CA VAL A 99 -6.95 -0.23 2.75
C VAL A 99 -5.72 -0.60 3.60
N LEU A 100 -5.93 -0.86 4.89
CA LEU A 100 -4.86 -1.34 5.76
C LEU A 100 -4.34 -2.71 5.32
N LEU A 101 -5.23 -3.64 4.97
CA LEU A 101 -4.82 -4.94 4.45
C LEU A 101 -4.01 -4.79 3.15
N GLU A 102 -4.44 -3.91 2.25
CA GLU A 102 -3.72 -3.59 1.03
C GLU A 102 -2.28 -3.12 1.31
N ARG A 103 -2.10 -2.28 2.34
CA ARG A 103 -0.79 -1.79 2.78
C ARG A 103 0.05 -2.91 3.38
N MET A 104 -0.54 -3.76 4.21
CA MET A 104 0.14 -4.91 4.81
C MET A 104 0.65 -5.88 3.74
N ILE A 105 -0.18 -6.21 2.74
CA ILE A 105 0.19 -7.08 1.61
C ILE A 105 1.25 -6.42 0.73
N GLY A 106 1.11 -5.11 0.45
CA GLY A 106 2.10 -4.35 -0.31
C GLY A 106 3.46 -4.35 0.37
N LEU A 107 3.49 -4.10 1.68
CA LEU A 107 4.69 -4.11 2.50
C LEU A 107 5.34 -5.49 2.55
N LEU A 108 4.55 -6.56 2.75
CA LEU A 108 5.05 -7.94 2.65
C LEU A 108 5.75 -8.21 1.32
N ALA A 109 5.13 -7.80 0.21
CA ALA A 109 5.69 -8.00 -1.12
C ALA A 109 6.97 -7.19 -1.35
N THR A 110 7.04 -5.95 -0.83
CA THR A 110 8.27 -5.15 -0.89
C THR A 110 9.39 -5.78 -0.09
N LEU A 111 9.09 -6.25 1.13
CA LEU A 111 10.08 -6.86 2.01
C LEU A 111 10.60 -8.20 1.50
N SER A 112 9.72 -9.02 0.91
CA SER A 112 10.15 -10.28 0.29
C SER A 112 11.05 -10.02 -0.90
N LEU A 113 10.72 -9.04 -1.76
CA LEU A 113 11.57 -8.64 -2.88
C LEU A 113 12.92 -8.12 -2.37
N ALA A 114 12.93 -7.24 -1.37
CA ALA A 114 14.15 -6.74 -0.76
C ALA A 114 15.02 -7.85 -0.15
N GLY A 115 14.40 -8.81 0.54
CA GLY A 115 15.09 -9.98 1.09
C GLY A 115 15.74 -10.84 0.00
N VAL A 116 15.03 -11.11 -1.10
CA VAL A 116 15.57 -11.85 -2.25
C VAL A 116 16.73 -11.09 -2.89
N SER A 117 16.59 -9.77 -3.13
CA SER A 117 17.67 -8.94 -3.68
C SER A 117 18.93 -8.96 -2.82
N LEU A 118 18.78 -8.92 -1.49
CA LEU A 118 19.92 -8.96 -0.57
C LEU A 118 20.64 -10.31 -0.54
N ILE A 119 19.91 -11.42 -0.66
CA ILE A 119 20.53 -12.75 -0.78
C ILE A 119 21.34 -12.84 -2.08
N TRP A 120 20.79 -12.28 -3.16
CA TRP A 120 21.45 -12.29 -4.47
C TRP A 120 22.73 -11.45 -4.50
N LEU A 121 22.72 -10.30 -3.82
CA LEU A 121 23.85 -9.36 -3.71
C LEU A 121 24.75 -9.63 -2.50
N MET A 122 24.58 -10.75 -1.80
CA MET A 122 25.28 -11.03 -0.53
C MET A 122 26.81 -11.07 -0.68
N GLY A 123 27.32 -11.30 -1.90
CA GLY A 123 28.75 -11.25 -2.23
C GLY A 123 29.32 -9.84 -2.43
N GLU A 124 28.48 -8.84 -2.72
CA GLU A 124 28.93 -7.47 -3.01
C GLU A 124 28.86 -6.54 -1.78
N PHE A 125 28.00 -6.85 -0.81
CA PHE A 125 27.89 -6.05 0.40
C PHE A 125 29.05 -6.32 1.38
N ARG A 126 29.99 -5.37 1.46
CA ARG A 126 31.08 -5.37 2.46
C ARG A 126 30.60 -5.40 3.91
N THR A 127 29.37 -4.96 4.22
CA THR A 127 28.89 -4.81 5.60
C THR A 127 27.67 -5.69 5.88
N LYS A 128 27.89 -6.84 6.54
CA LYS A 128 26.83 -7.76 7.00
C LYS A 128 25.75 -7.11 7.87
N ARG A 129 26.02 -5.92 8.45
CA ARG A 129 25.08 -5.14 9.27
C ARG A 129 23.80 -4.76 8.53
N ILE A 130 23.89 -4.38 7.25
CA ILE A 130 22.72 -3.97 6.44
C ILE A 130 21.82 -5.19 6.18
N LEU A 131 22.42 -6.34 5.89
CA LEU A 131 21.71 -7.61 5.71
C LEU A 131 20.94 -8.00 6.98
N TYR A 132 21.61 -8.05 8.14
CA TYR A 132 20.96 -8.43 9.40
C TYR A 132 19.86 -7.45 9.81
N PHE A 133 20.08 -6.14 9.63
CA PHE A 133 19.06 -5.13 9.93
C PHE A 133 17.82 -5.29 9.03
N THR A 134 18.02 -5.54 7.74
CA THR A 134 16.89 -5.75 6.82
C THR A 134 16.15 -7.03 7.15
N LEU A 135 16.85 -8.15 7.39
CA LEU A 135 16.23 -9.42 7.80
C LEU A 135 15.43 -9.26 9.11
N LEU A 136 15.95 -8.50 10.07
CA LEU A 136 15.25 -8.19 11.31
C LEU A 136 13.95 -7.39 11.04
N LEU A 137 13.97 -6.41 10.15
CA LEU A 137 12.76 -5.66 9.76
C LEU A 137 11.74 -6.56 9.05
N VAL A 138 12.18 -7.42 8.13
CA VAL A 138 11.31 -8.41 7.47
C VAL A 138 10.66 -9.32 8.50
N ALA A 139 11.46 -9.89 9.41
CA ALA A 139 10.97 -10.78 10.46
C ALA A 139 10.01 -10.05 11.43
N GLY A 140 10.34 -8.84 11.85
CA GLY A 140 9.50 -8.02 12.73
C GLY A 140 8.14 -7.69 12.11
N ILE A 141 8.12 -7.30 10.84
CA ILE A 141 6.86 -7.01 10.13
C ILE A 141 6.07 -8.29 9.92
N ALA A 142 6.69 -9.38 9.46
CA ALA A 142 6.01 -10.68 9.33
C ALA A 142 5.40 -11.15 10.66
N PHE A 143 6.10 -10.92 11.78
CA PHE A 143 5.62 -11.23 13.12
C PHE A 143 4.41 -10.37 13.53
N VAL A 144 4.44 -9.06 13.29
CA VAL A 144 3.28 -8.16 13.54
C VAL A 144 2.07 -8.61 12.72
N LEU A 145 2.28 -8.97 11.46
CA LEU A 145 1.21 -9.46 10.60
C LEU A 145 0.65 -10.79 11.09
N ALA A 146 1.51 -11.73 11.50
CA ALA A 146 1.10 -12.99 12.10
C ALA A 146 0.33 -12.77 13.42
N MET A 147 0.73 -11.78 14.23
CA MET A 147 0.00 -11.39 15.44
C MET A 147 -1.41 -10.87 15.13
N ILE A 148 -1.55 -9.97 14.17
CA ILE A 148 -2.85 -9.42 13.75
C ILE A 148 -3.78 -10.55 13.25
N MET A 149 -3.21 -11.56 12.59
CA MET A 149 -3.94 -12.74 12.12
C MET A 149 -4.24 -13.76 13.23
N SER A 150 -3.71 -13.61 14.45
CA SER A 150 -3.90 -14.58 15.54
C SER A 150 -5.26 -14.43 16.22
N ARG A 151 -6.00 -15.55 16.36
CA ARG A 151 -7.32 -15.59 17.04
C ARG A 151 -7.26 -15.13 18.50
N ARG A 152 -6.18 -15.48 19.20
CA ARG A 152 -6.00 -15.13 20.62
C ARG A 152 -5.87 -13.63 20.80
N ILE A 153 -5.08 -12.99 19.94
CA ILE A 153 -4.81 -11.56 19.97
C ILE A 153 -6.07 -10.80 19.55
N TYR A 154 -6.72 -11.22 18.46
CA TYR A 154 -8.01 -10.67 18.05
C TYR A 154 -9.03 -10.70 19.19
N ASN A 155 -9.26 -11.85 19.84
CA ASN A 155 -10.23 -11.97 20.94
C ASN A 155 -9.88 -11.10 22.17
N ARG A 156 -8.59 -10.86 22.45
CA ARG A 156 -8.18 -9.97 23.55
C ARG A 156 -8.39 -8.52 23.17
N ILE A 157 -7.93 -8.11 21.98
CA ILE A 157 -8.00 -6.74 21.52
C ILE A 157 -9.45 -6.33 21.26
N SER A 158 -10.28 -7.19 20.68
CA SER A 158 -11.70 -6.89 20.43
C SER A 158 -12.45 -6.64 21.74
N LYS A 159 -12.25 -7.48 22.77
CA LYS A 159 -12.83 -7.30 24.11
C LYS A 159 -12.42 -5.97 24.75
N VAL A 160 -11.13 -5.61 24.65
CA VAL A 160 -10.63 -4.33 25.17
C VAL A 160 -11.26 -3.17 24.41
N LEU A 161 -11.27 -3.21 23.07
CA LEU A 161 -11.83 -2.15 22.24
C LEU A 161 -13.32 -1.92 22.51
N THR A 162 -14.10 -2.97 22.69
CA THR A 162 -15.53 -2.86 23.02
C THR A 162 -15.78 -2.38 24.46
N SER A 163 -14.79 -2.46 25.35
CA SER A 163 -14.87 -2.03 26.75
C SER A 163 -14.45 -0.56 26.97
N ILE A 164 -13.88 0.09 25.95
CA ILE A 164 -13.42 1.48 26.05
C ILE A 164 -14.61 2.43 26.20
N THR A 165 -14.52 3.35 27.16
CA THR A 165 -15.54 4.34 27.57
C THR A 165 -16.06 5.20 26.42
N PHE A 166 -15.24 5.42 25.38
CA PHE A 166 -15.64 6.03 24.12
C PHE A 166 -16.17 4.98 23.12
N ALA A 167 -17.32 4.37 23.45
CA ALA A 167 -17.91 3.23 22.71
C ALA A 167 -17.91 3.42 21.17
N ARG A 168 -18.16 4.64 20.66
CA ARG A 168 -18.15 4.94 19.21
C ARG A 168 -16.79 4.75 18.53
N ILE A 169 -15.68 4.99 19.23
CA ILE A 169 -14.32 4.81 18.68
C ILE A 169 -13.93 3.33 18.77
N GLY A 170 -14.24 2.70 19.91
CA GLY A 170 -14.04 1.27 20.12
C GLY A 170 -14.70 0.42 19.03
N GLU A 171 -15.97 0.67 18.74
CA GLU A 171 -16.71 -0.01 17.67
C GLU A 171 -16.14 0.24 16.28
N LYS A 172 -15.67 1.46 15.99
CA LYS A 172 -15.08 1.76 14.68
C LYS A 172 -13.78 0.99 14.47
N LEU A 173 -12.95 0.88 15.50
CA LEU A 173 -11.69 0.14 15.46
C LEU A 173 -11.93 -1.37 15.46
N SER A 174 -12.92 -1.87 16.21
CA SER A 174 -13.27 -3.29 16.17
C SER A 174 -13.68 -3.70 14.76
N ARG A 175 -14.53 -2.93 14.07
CA ARG A 175 -14.92 -3.21 12.66
C ARG A 175 -13.73 -3.26 11.70
N VAL A 176 -12.69 -2.44 11.93
CA VAL A 176 -11.44 -2.50 11.14
C VAL A 176 -10.74 -3.84 11.40
N LEU A 177 -10.59 -4.24 12.67
CA LEU A 177 -9.99 -5.52 13.04
C LEU A 177 -10.79 -6.72 12.55
N ASP A 178 -12.11 -6.67 12.61
CA ASP A 178 -13.02 -7.70 12.10
C ASP A 178 -12.78 -7.91 10.61
N THR A 179 -12.58 -6.81 9.87
CA THR A 179 -12.24 -6.86 8.44
C THR A 179 -10.89 -7.53 8.23
N LEU A 180 -9.85 -7.20 9.00
CA LEU A 180 -8.54 -7.85 8.87
C LEU A 180 -8.63 -9.35 9.23
N HIS A 181 -9.37 -9.69 10.28
CA HIS A 181 -9.56 -11.06 10.72
C HIS A 181 -10.35 -11.89 9.71
N TYR A 182 -11.32 -11.30 9.02
CA TYR A 182 -12.09 -11.94 7.95
C TYR A 182 -11.18 -12.54 6.86
N TYR A 183 -10.14 -11.80 6.45
CA TYR A 183 -9.26 -12.27 5.38
C TYR A 183 -8.31 -13.39 5.78
N ARG A 184 -8.09 -13.59 7.08
CA ARG A 184 -7.23 -14.65 7.59
C ARG A 184 -7.57 -16.02 6.99
N ASP A 185 -8.87 -16.33 6.91
CA ASP A 185 -9.35 -17.61 6.41
C ASP A 185 -9.45 -17.63 4.88
N LYS A 186 -9.34 -16.47 4.21
CA LYS A 186 -9.39 -16.31 2.76
C LYS A 186 -8.00 -16.42 2.12
N LYS A 187 -7.29 -17.52 2.39
CA LYS A 187 -5.90 -17.76 1.91
C LYS A 187 -5.72 -17.52 0.40
N LYS A 188 -6.68 -17.95 -0.43
CA LYS A 188 -6.64 -17.75 -1.88
C LYS A 188 -6.64 -16.26 -2.27
N VAL A 189 -7.51 -15.47 -1.64
CA VAL A 189 -7.61 -14.03 -1.89
C VAL A 189 -6.33 -13.32 -1.45
N LEU A 190 -5.81 -13.66 -0.26
CA LEU A 190 -4.55 -13.11 0.23
C LEU A 190 -3.36 -13.45 -0.68
N LEU A 191 -3.26 -14.71 -1.14
CA LEU A 191 -2.21 -15.15 -2.04
C LEU A 191 -2.29 -14.42 -3.38
N CYS A 192 -3.48 -14.34 -3.99
CA CYS A 192 -3.67 -13.59 -5.22
C CYS A 192 -3.29 -12.12 -5.03
N ALA A 193 -3.79 -11.45 -3.99
CA ALA A 193 -3.45 -10.06 -3.71
C ALA A 193 -1.94 -9.84 -3.48
N TYR A 194 -1.25 -10.81 -2.85
CA TYR A 194 0.19 -10.79 -2.67
C TYR A 194 0.95 -10.96 -3.99
N LEU A 195 0.55 -11.90 -4.84
CA LEU A 195 1.13 -12.08 -6.18
C LEU A 195 0.91 -10.85 -7.06
N PHE A 196 -0.27 -10.23 -7.00
CA PHE A 196 -0.52 -8.93 -7.62
C PHE A 196 0.51 -7.91 -7.14
N SER A 197 0.69 -7.74 -5.82
CA SER A 197 1.69 -6.80 -5.30
C SER A 197 3.11 -7.10 -5.78
N LEU A 198 3.54 -8.37 -5.81
CA LEU A 198 4.87 -8.76 -6.31
C LEU A 198 5.06 -8.38 -7.78
N ILE A 199 4.10 -8.72 -8.63
CA ILE A 199 4.13 -8.37 -10.06
C ILE A 199 4.20 -6.86 -10.23
N GLY A 200 3.39 -6.10 -9.49
CA GLY A 200 3.41 -4.64 -9.53
C GLY A 200 4.76 -4.05 -9.13
N HIS A 201 5.41 -4.59 -8.10
CA HIS A 201 6.75 -4.16 -7.67
C HIS A 201 7.82 -4.49 -8.71
N VAL A 202 7.82 -5.70 -9.29
CA VAL A 202 8.76 -6.08 -10.35
C VAL A 202 8.62 -5.17 -11.57
N ILE A 203 7.38 -4.92 -12.01
CA ILE A 203 7.07 -4.01 -13.11
C ILE A 203 7.57 -2.59 -12.80
N SER A 204 7.41 -2.12 -11.56
CA SER A 204 7.92 -0.82 -11.09
C SER A 204 9.44 -0.74 -11.13
N CYS A 205 10.14 -1.78 -10.67
CA CYS A 205 11.60 -1.83 -10.73
C CYS A 205 12.14 -1.85 -12.17
N LEU A 206 11.54 -2.65 -13.06
CA LEU A 206 11.97 -2.71 -14.45
C LEU A 206 11.81 -1.37 -15.17
N LEU A 207 10.72 -0.65 -14.93
CA LEU A 207 10.55 0.66 -15.54
C LEU A 207 11.54 1.70 -14.99
N LEU A 208 11.80 1.68 -13.67
CA LEU A 208 12.82 2.57 -13.10
C LEU A 208 14.19 2.34 -13.75
N MET A 209 14.52 1.10 -14.11
CA MET A 209 15.75 0.79 -14.86
C MET A 209 15.72 1.29 -16.31
N VAL A 210 14.55 1.37 -16.95
CA VAL A 210 14.40 1.89 -18.33
C VAL A 210 14.45 3.42 -18.38
N LEU A 211 14.04 4.08 -17.30
CA LEU A 211 14.00 5.56 -17.20
C LEU A 211 15.25 6.17 -16.55
N ALA A 212 16.09 5.37 -15.89
CA ALA A 212 17.33 5.81 -15.24
C ALA A 212 18.53 5.79 -16.19
#